data_AF-A0A091Q6W0-F1
#
_entry.id   AF-A0A091Q6W0-F1
#
_cell.length_a   1.000
_cell.length_b   1.000
_cell.length_c   1.000
_cell.angle_alpha   90.00
_cell.angle_beta   90.00
_cell.angle_gamma   90.00
#
_symmetry.space_group_name_H-M   'P 1'
#
loop_
_entity.id
_entity.type
_entity.pdbx_description
1 polymer ?
#
loop_
_entity_poly.entity_id
_entity_poly.type
_entity_poly.pdbx_seq_one_letter_code
_entity_poly.pdbx_strand_id
1 'polypeptide(L)'
;WCFQIGKHDEAWMILKQVHDTNMRAKGEPERVFTVSYIKTPKQVDEFIEIQSSTGTWYQRWLVRITTTFKQVWDNVLYCLTAQYRMNTLMLAVVWFTMALSYYGLIVWFPDMIRYLQEEAYESRVKIFDEEEVSHFTFNFTLENQIHRNGEYKNDKFIGMKFKEVRFEDSLFEECYFEDVTSSETFFENCTIISTVFYNTDLYKHKFINCRLINNTFMNEKEGCHLDFEEDNDFLIYLVSFLGSLSVLPGNIISALLMDKIGRIKMIGGSMLISAVCCFFLFFGNSESAMIGWQCLFCGASIAAWNALDVITVELYPTDKRATAFGILNGLCKFGAILGNSIFASFVGITKVVPILLASSALVGGGLLALRLPETREQVLM
;
A
#
# COMPACT_ATOMS: atom_id res chain seq x y z
N TRP A 1 -11.98 1.95 -32.39
CA TRP A 1 -11.99 0.72 -33.21
C TRP A 1 -12.00 1.04 -34.71
N CYS A 2 -13.00 1.74 -35.26
CA CYS A 2 -13.05 2.05 -36.72
C CYS A 2 -11.79 2.75 -37.27
N PHE A 3 -11.19 3.70 -36.53
CA PHE A 3 -9.91 4.33 -36.91
C PHE A 3 -8.71 3.36 -36.97
N GLN A 4 -8.71 2.30 -36.14
CA GLN A 4 -7.63 1.30 -36.13
C GLN A 4 -7.70 0.33 -37.33
N ILE A 5 -8.87 0.22 -37.97
CA ILE A 5 -9.11 -0.67 -39.10
C ILE A 5 -9.11 0.11 -40.43
N GLY A 6 -8.71 1.39 -40.41
CA GLY A 6 -8.68 2.25 -41.61
C GLY A 6 -10.06 2.68 -42.10
N LYS A 7 -11.13 2.43 -41.34
CA LYS A 7 -12.50 2.84 -41.65
C LYS A 7 -12.77 4.25 -41.15
N HIS A 8 -12.13 5.23 -41.79
CA HIS A 8 -12.17 6.63 -41.37
C HIS A 8 -13.57 7.25 -41.48
N ASP A 9 -14.34 6.91 -42.51
CA ASP A 9 -15.68 7.48 -42.73
C ASP A 9 -16.73 7.00 -41.72
N GLU A 10 -16.71 5.70 -41.39
CA GLU A 10 -17.56 5.13 -40.33
C GLU A 10 -17.22 5.76 -38.98
N ALA A 11 -15.93 5.93 -38.69
CA ALA A 11 -15.48 6.55 -37.45
C ALA A 11 -15.93 8.01 -37.34
N TRP A 12 -15.91 8.74 -38.47
CA TRP A 12 -16.37 10.12 -38.55
C TRP A 12 -17.89 10.23 -38.30
N MET A 13 -18.71 9.39 -38.94
CA MET A 13 -20.16 9.44 -38.73
C MET A 13 -20.54 9.18 -37.27
N ILE A 14 -19.86 8.24 -36.61
CA ILE A 14 -20.06 7.94 -35.20
C ILE A 14 -19.67 9.15 -34.33
N LEU A 15 -18.52 9.78 -34.59
CA LEU A 15 -18.09 10.98 -33.86
C LEU A 15 -19.07 12.13 -34.01
N LYS A 16 -19.60 12.34 -35.22
CA LYS A 16 -20.63 13.35 -35.48
C LYS A 16 -21.90 13.06 -34.68
N GLN A 17 -22.36 11.81 -34.67
CA GLN A 17 -23.55 11.40 -33.92
C GLN A 17 -23.38 11.62 -32.40
N VAL A 18 -22.21 11.31 -31.85
CA VAL A 18 -21.89 11.54 -30.42
C VAL A 18 -21.88 13.03 -30.10
N HIS A 19 -21.25 13.84 -30.95
CA HIS A 19 -21.24 15.29 -30.83
C HIS A 19 -22.66 15.87 -30.82
N ASP A 20 -23.48 15.51 -31.80
CA ASP A 20 -24.84 16.04 -31.96
C ASP A 20 -25.73 15.64 -30.77
N THR A 21 -25.54 14.43 -30.24
CA THR A 21 -26.22 13.95 -29.03
C THR A 21 -25.80 14.77 -27.79
N ASN A 22 -24.50 15.03 -27.63
CA ASN A 22 -23.98 15.83 -26.51
C ASN A 22 -24.40 17.31 -26.58
N MET A 23 -24.48 17.88 -27.77
CA MET A 23 -24.94 19.27 -27.96
C MET A 23 -26.45 19.40 -27.69
N ARG A 24 -27.26 18.43 -28.14
CA ARG A 24 -28.68 18.36 -27.79
C ARG A 24 -28.90 18.24 -26.28
N ALA A 25 -28.10 17.45 -25.58
CA ALA A 25 -28.16 17.33 -24.13
C ALA A 25 -27.77 18.64 -23.41
N LYS A 26 -26.92 19.47 -24.01
CA LYS A 26 -26.50 20.78 -23.47
C LYS A 26 -27.45 21.95 -23.82
N GLY A 27 -28.43 21.73 -24.69
CA GLY A 27 -29.38 22.78 -25.11
C GLY A 27 -28.80 23.88 -26.00
N GLU A 28 -27.59 23.68 -26.55
CA GLU A 28 -26.98 24.61 -27.51
C GLU A 28 -27.37 24.25 -28.96
N PRO A 29 -27.49 25.23 -29.87
CA PRO A 29 -27.78 24.96 -31.28
C PRO A 29 -26.67 24.15 -31.94
N GLU A 30 -27.04 23.26 -32.87
CA GLU A 30 -26.12 22.38 -33.62
C GLU A 30 -25.03 23.22 -34.33
N ARG A 31 -23.83 23.30 -33.77
CA ARG A 31 -22.68 23.90 -34.45
C ARG A 31 -22.19 22.91 -35.51
N VAL A 32 -22.33 23.27 -36.78
CA VAL A 32 -21.85 22.47 -37.91
C VAL A 32 -20.33 22.57 -37.97
N PHE A 33 -19.63 21.57 -37.42
CA PHE A 33 -18.19 21.44 -37.60
C PHE A 33 -17.90 20.82 -38.98
N THR A 34 -17.28 21.59 -39.87
CA THR A 34 -16.74 21.07 -41.12
C THR A 34 -15.31 20.56 -40.89
N VAL A 35 -15.05 19.31 -41.26
CA VAL A 35 -13.69 18.74 -41.20
C VAL A 35 -12.82 19.50 -42.20
N SER A 36 -11.88 20.29 -41.68
CA SER A 36 -11.00 21.11 -42.52
C SER A 36 -9.85 20.28 -43.09
N TYR A 37 -9.32 19.34 -42.31
CA TYR A 37 -8.30 18.40 -42.75
C TYR A 37 -8.31 17.13 -41.89
N ILE A 38 -8.12 15.97 -42.51
CA ILE A 38 -7.85 14.72 -41.81
C ILE A 38 -6.34 14.53 -41.81
N LYS A 39 -5.71 14.70 -40.64
CA LYS A 39 -4.30 14.35 -40.46
C LYS A 39 -4.22 12.82 -40.34
N THR A 40 -3.97 12.13 -41.43
CA THR A 40 -3.50 10.75 -41.33
C THR A 40 -2.14 10.79 -40.62
N PRO A 41 -1.89 9.92 -39.62
CA PRO A 41 -0.55 9.82 -39.06
C PRO A 41 0.39 9.53 -40.23
N LYS A 42 1.41 10.38 -40.43
CA LYS A 42 2.49 10.07 -41.37
C LYS A 42 3.09 8.75 -40.91
N GLN A 43 2.75 7.66 -41.59
CA GLN A 43 3.41 6.39 -41.35
C GLN A 43 4.88 6.60 -41.70
N VAL A 44 5.74 6.61 -40.67
CA VAL A 44 7.21 6.51 -40.82
C VAL A 44 7.59 5.07 -41.25
N ASP A 45 6.58 4.25 -41.58
CA ASP A 45 6.68 2.86 -42.01
C ASP A 45 7.30 2.69 -43.40
N GLU A 46 7.61 3.77 -44.13
CA GLU A 46 8.25 3.68 -45.46
C GLU A 46 9.58 2.89 -45.39
N PHE A 47 10.35 3.06 -44.31
CA PHE A 47 11.56 2.24 -44.07
C PHE A 47 11.26 0.78 -43.66
N ILE A 48 10.12 0.54 -43.00
CA ILE A 48 9.72 -0.78 -42.49
C ILE A 48 9.14 -1.64 -43.61
N GLU A 49 8.38 -1.05 -44.53
CA GLU A 49 7.84 -1.72 -45.71
C GLU A 49 8.94 -2.17 -46.67
N ILE A 50 9.96 -1.32 -46.92
CA ILE A 50 11.07 -1.65 -47.82
C ILE A 50 11.88 -2.88 -47.34
N GLN A 51 12.09 -3.06 -46.03
CA GLN A 51 12.82 -4.21 -45.48
C GLN A 51 11.96 -5.44 -45.15
N SER A 52 10.64 -5.28 -45.03
CA SER A 52 9.72 -6.39 -44.77
C SER A 52 9.75 -7.47 -45.85
N SER A 53 10.10 -7.07 -47.08
CA SER A 53 10.16 -7.91 -48.28
C SER A 53 11.55 -8.47 -48.60
N THR A 54 12.63 -7.96 -47.99
CA THR A 54 14.02 -8.22 -48.46
C THR A 54 15.01 -8.77 -47.41
N GLY A 55 14.70 -8.80 -46.11
CA GLY A 55 15.64 -9.19 -45.04
C GLY A 55 15.39 -10.54 -44.34
N THR A 56 16.44 -11.16 -43.78
CA THR A 56 16.32 -12.34 -42.89
C THR A 56 15.54 -12.01 -41.60
N TRP A 57 14.95 -13.02 -40.93
CA TRP A 57 14.01 -12.77 -39.81
C TRP A 57 14.65 -12.04 -38.61
N TYR A 58 15.92 -12.33 -38.28
CA TYR A 58 16.62 -11.70 -37.16
C TYR A 58 17.02 -10.25 -37.47
N GLN A 59 17.39 -9.94 -38.72
CA GLN A 59 17.63 -8.57 -39.17
C GLN A 59 16.33 -7.74 -39.10
N ARG A 60 15.21 -8.33 -39.50
CA ARG A 60 13.89 -7.70 -39.38
C ARG A 60 13.52 -7.43 -37.92
N TRP A 61 13.79 -8.37 -37.04
CA TRP A 61 13.54 -8.21 -35.60
C TRP A 61 14.40 -7.09 -34.98
N LEU A 62 15.71 -7.08 -35.28
CA LEU A 62 16.62 -6.03 -34.83
C LEU A 62 16.21 -4.64 -35.35
N VAL A 63 15.84 -4.53 -36.62
CA VAL A 63 15.42 -3.24 -37.18
C VAL A 63 14.12 -2.77 -36.55
N ARG A 64 13.14 -3.65 -36.35
CA ARG A 64 11.89 -3.29 -35.64
C ARG A 64 12.14 -2.81 -34.22
N ILE A 65 13.02 -3.47 -33.48
CA ILE A 65 13.37 -3.05 -32.11
C ILE A 65 14.07 -1.70 -32.13
N THR A 66 15.07 -1.52 -32.98
CA THR A 66 15.85 -0.29 -33.03
C THR A 66 15.03 0.91 -33.51
N THR A 67 14.13 0.73 -34.49
CA THR A 67 13.22 1.80 -34.94
C THR A 67 12.17 2.14 -33.89
N THR A 68 11.56 1.14 -33.25
CA THR A 68 10.59 1.36 -32.17
C THR A 68 11.26 2.04 -30.97
N PHE A 69 12.46 1.59 -30.58
CA PHE A 69 13.23 2.21 -29.51
C PHE A 69 13.58 3.66 -29.82
N LYS A 70 14.03 3.93 -31.05
CA LYS A 70 14.29 5.30 -31.51
C LYS A 70 13.03 6.16 -31.46
N GLN A 71 11.88 5.64 -31.89
CA GLN A 71 10.61 6.35 -31.81
C GLN A 71 10.20 6.66 -30.37
N VAL A 72 10.34 5.70 -29.46
CA VAL A 72 10.08 5.90 -28.02
C VAL A 72 11.03 6.96 -27.46
N TRP A 73 12.31 6.89 -27.80
CA TRP A 73 13.31 7.84 -27.35
C TRP A 73 13.04 9.26 -27.87
N ASP A 74 12.67 9.40 -29.13
CA ASP A 74 12.30 10.70 -29.72
C ASP A 74 11.04 11.28 -29.05
N ASN A 75 10.07 10.43 -28.68
CA ASN A 75 8.88 10.84 -27.90
C ASN A 75 9.25 11.26 -26.47
N VAL A 76 10.20 10.58 -25.83
CA VAL A 76 10.72 10.95 -24.50
C VAL A 76 11.41 12.30 -24.57
N LEU A 77 12.31 12.49 -25.55
CA LEU A 77 12.99 13.77 -25.78
C LEU A 77 12.01 14.89 -26.11
N TYR A 78 10.93 14.59 -26.84
CA TYR A 78 9.86 15.55 -27.11
C TYR A 78 9.25 16.10 -25.81
N CYS A 79 9.01 15.24 -24.81
CA CYS A 79 8.49 15.66 -23.50
C CYS A 79 9.46 16.58 -22.74
N LEU A 80 10.75 16.58 -23.11
CA LEU A 80 11.82 17.41 -22.53
C LEU A 80 12.18 18.63 -23.40
N THR A 81 11.43 18.89 -24.47
CA THR A 81 11.64 20.07 -25.33
C THR A 81 11.41 21.37 -24.56
N ALA A 82 12.04 22.47 -25.01
CA ALA A 82 12.01 23.76 -24.32
C ALA A 82 10.60 24.29 -24.00
N GLN A 83 9.60 23.92 -24.81
CA GLN A 83 8.21 24.31 -24.64
C GLN A 83 7.50 23.57 -23.48
N TYR A 84 7.83 22.30 -23.24
CA TYR A 84 7.16 21.47 -22.23
C TYR A 84 8.04 21.15 -21.01
N ARG A 85 9.36 21.31 -21.10
CA ARG A 85 10.33 20.90 -20.07
C ARG A 85 9.98 21.39 -18.66
N MET A 86 9.50 22.63 -18.51
CA MET A 86 9.17 23.19 -17.20
C MET A 86 7.91 22.54 -16.63
N ASN A 87 6.90 22.33 -17.46
CA ASN A 87 5.67 21.63 -17.06
C ASN A 87 5.97 20.17 -16.72
N THR A 88 6.80 19.49 -17.51
CA THR A 88 7.25 18.11 -17.26
C THR A 88 8.01 18.00 -15.94
N LEU A 89 8.93 18.93 -15.66
CA LEU A 89 9.70 18.95 -14.41
C LEU A 89 8.81 19.25 -13.20
N MET A 90 7.90 20.21 -13.30
CA MET A 90 6.94 20.52 -12.24
C MET A 90 6.04 19.32 -11.95
N LEU A 91 5.46 18.70 -12.99
CA LEU A 91 4.67 17.48 -12.87
C LEU A 91 5.49 16.34 -12.26
N ALA A 92 6.74 16.15 -12.69
CA ALA A 92 7.62 15.13 -12.14
C ALA A 92 7.83 15.28 -10.63
N VAL A 93 8.04 16.51 -10.15
CA VAL A 93 8.18 16.79 -8.71
C VAL A 93 6.85 16.58 -7.97
N VAL A 94 5.72 17.00 -8.53
CA VAL A 94 4.40 16.78 -7.92
C VAL A 94 4.07 15.29 -7.85
N TRP A 95 4.29 14.53 -8.93
CA TRP A 95 4.15 13.07 -8.95
C TRP A 95 5.03 12.39 -7.92
N PHE A 96 6.30 12.79 -7.85
CA PHE A 96 7.25 12.21 -6.92
C PHE A 96 6.87 12.48 -5.45
N THR A 97 6.58 13.74 -5.10
CA THR A 97 6.22 14.15 -3.74
C THR A 97 4.90 13.53 -3.27
N MET A 98 3.91 13.46 -4.18
CA MET A 98 2.64 12.79 -3.93
C MET A 98 2.83 11.29 -3.71
N ALA A 99 3.61 10.62 -4.56
CA ALA A 99 3.86 9.19 -4.46
C ALA A 99 4.67 8.81 -3.21
N LEU A 100 5.73 9.56 -2.91
CA LEU A 100 6.56 9.38 -1.72
C LEU A 100 5.69 9.41 -0.45
N SER A 101 4.79 10.39 -0.37
CA SER A 101 3.97 10.62 0.82
C SER A 101 2.80 9.63 0.92
N TYR A 102 2.06 9.42 -0.16
CA TYR A 102 0.88 8.57 -0.19
C TYR A 102 1.23 7.10 0.05
N TYR A 103 2.15 6.54 -0.73
CA TYR A 103 2.53 5.13 -0.59
C TYR A 103 3.35 4.89 0.69
N GLY A 104 4.26 5.81 1.03
CA GLY A 104 5.05 5.71 2.27
C GLY A 104 4.18 5.68 3.52
N LEU A 105 3.19 6.58 3.62
CA LEU A 105 2.27 6.59 4.77
C LEU A 105 1.32 5.40 4.79
N ILE A 106 0.82 4.94 3.63
CA ILE A 106 -0.09 3.79 3.56
C ILE A 106 0.55 2.52 4.12
N VAL A 107 1.83 2.28 3.85
CA VAL A 107 2.56 1.14 4.43
C VAL A 107 2.87 1.38 5.90
N TRP A 108 3.24 2.61 6.25
CA TRP A 108 3.60 2.98 7.62
C TRP A 108 2.42 2.86 8.61
N PHE A 109 1.18 3.10 8.19
CA PHE A 109 0.02 3.08 9.09
C PHE A 109 -0.25 1.70 9.73
N PRO A 110 -0.45 0.60 8.98
CA PRO A 110 -0.62 -0.73 9.56
C PRO A 110 0.58 -1.15 10.42
N ASP A 111 1.80 -0.90 9.94
CA ASP A 111 3.02 -1.28 10.65
C ASP A 111 3.18 -0.54 11.98
N MET A 112 2.85 0.76 12.01
CA MET A 112 2.89 1.56 13.24
C MET A 112 1.78 1.16 14.22
N ILE A 113 0.59 0.82 13.73
CA ILE A 113 -0.50 0.34 14.61
C ILE A 113 -0.12 -1.01 15.21
N ARG A 114 0.42 -1.93 14.42
CA ARG A 114 0.94 -3.21 14.91
C ARG A 114 2.01 -3.00 15.97
N TYR A 115 2.98 -2.11 15.71
CA TYR A 115 4.01 -1.77 16.69
C TYR A 115 3.43 -1.22 18.01
N LEU A 116 2.43 -0.33 17.94
CA LEU A 116 1.76 0.20 19.14
C LEU A 116 1.00 -0.88 19.90
N GLN A 117 0.39 -1.83 19.20
CA GLN A 117 -0.29 -2.97 19.80
C GLN A 117 0.70 -3.90 20.48
N GLU A 118 1.81 -4.22 19.84
CA GLU A 118 2.92 -5.02 20.40
C GLU A 118 3.48 -4.34 21.67
N GLU A 119 3.77 -3.04 21.63
CA GLU A 119 4.27 -2.29 22.79
C GLU A 119 3.24 -2.25 23.94
N ALA A 120 1.97 -2.01 23.62
CA ALA A 120 0.89 -2.04 24.61
C ALA A 120 0.70 -3.44 25.19
N TYR A 121 0.92 -4.49 24.40
CA TYR A 121 0.87 -5.87 24.83
C TYR A 121 2.04 -6.22 25.75
N GLU A 122 3.27 -5.91 25.36
CA GLU A 122 4.47 -6.11 26.18
C GLU A 122 4.38 -5.36 27.52
N SER A 123 3.80 -4.16 27.53
CA SER A 123 3.61 -3.38 28.76
C SER A 123 2.68 -4.04 29.79
N ARG A 124 1.84 -5.00 29.35
CA ARG A 124 0.89 -5.75 30.19
C ARG A 124 1.42 -7.11 30.63
N VAL A 125 2.64 -7.47 30.25
CA VAL A 125 3.28 -8.72 30.65
C VAL A 125 3.31 -8.79 32.18
N LYS A 126 2.81 -9.90 32.72
CA LYS A 126 2.91 -10.18 34.16
C LYS A 126 4.14 -11.04 34.40
N ILE A 127 5.06 -10.55 35.21
CA ILE A 127 6.25 -11.29 35.61
C ILE A 127 6.02 -11.86 37.00
N PHE A 128 6.17 -13.17 37.10
CA PHE A 128 6.15 -13.92 38.35
C PHE A 128 7.54 -14.50 38.59
N ASP A 129 8.10 -14.30 39.78
CA ASP A 129 9.46 -14.72 40.12
C ASP A 129 9.44 -15.52 41.42
N GLU A 130 10.20 -16.61 41.46
CA GLU A 130 10.33 -17.51 42.62
C GLU A 130 8.97 -18.05 43.13
N GLU A 131 8.06 -18.39 42.21
CA GLU A 131 6.78 -19.00 42.57
C GLU A 131 6.96 -20.48 42.92
N GLU A 132 6.57 -20.88 44.13
CA GLU A 132 6.42 -22.30 44.48
C GLU A 132 4.93 -22.65 44.47
N VAL A 133 4.51 -23.41 43.47
CA VAL A 133 3.16 -23.94 43.34
C VAL A 133 3.23 -25.46 43.53
N SER A 134 2.34 -25.98 44.36
CA SER A 134 2.24 -27.43 44.52
C SER A 134 0.79 -27.87 44.74
N HIS A 135 0.48 -29.06 44.23
CA HIS A 135 -0.84 -29.69 44.37
C HIS A 135 -2.00 -28.83 43.81
N PHE A 136 -1.72 -28.00 42.80
CA PHE A 136 -2.69 -27.12 42.19
C PHE A 136 -3.19 -27.66 40.85
N THR A 137 -4.45 -27.35 40.51
CA THR A 137 -5.02 -27.68 39.20
C THR A 137 -5.33 -26.40 38.44
N PHE A 138 -4.55 -26.12 37.40
CA PHE A 138 -4.78 -25.05 36.45
C PHE A 138 -5.86 -25.46 35.45
N ASN A 139 -6.99 -24.75 35.49
CA ASN A 139 -8.15 -24.94 34.61
C ASN A 139 -8.56 -23.65 33.87
N PHE A 140 -7.69 -22.65 33.86
CA PHE A 140 -7.92 -21.34 33.26
C PHE A 140 -6.78 -20.99 32.31
N THR A 141 -7.07 -20.13 31.33
CA THR A 141 -6.08 -19.69 30.34
C THR A 141 -5.05 -18.76 30.99
N LEU A 142 -3.76 -19.03 30.73
CA LEU A 142 -2.68 -18.09 31.03
C LEU A 142 -2.36 -17.30 29.76
N GLU A 143 -2.40 -15.98 29.87
CA GLU A 143 -2.14 -15.05 28.76
C GLU A 143 -1.12 -14.01 29.20
N ASN A 144 -0.07 -13.81 28.38
CA ASN A 144 0.92 -12.75 28.52
C ASN A 144 1.67 -12.76 29.87
N GLN A 145 2.33 -13.88 30.18
CA GLN A 145 2.99 -14.09 31.47
C GLN A 145 4.41 -14.65 31.31
N ILE A 146 5.32 -14.19 32.16
CA ILE A 146 6.68 -14.73 32.27
C ILE A 146 6.86 -15.24 33.69
N HIS A 147 7.11 -16.53 33.84
CA HIS A 147 7.41 -17.17 35.12
C HIS A 147 8.92 -17.48 35.18
N ARG A 148 9.59 -16.94 36.19
CA ARG A 148 11.04 -17.07 36.42
C ARG A 148 11.30 -17.82 37.71
N ASN A 149 12.28 -18.72 37.69
CA ASN A 149 12.69 -19.49 38.87
C ASN A 149 11.52 -20.18 39.58
N GLY A 150 10.47 -20.57 38.85
CA GLY A 150 9.28 -21.18 39.42
C GLY A 150 9.50 -22.66 39.71
N GLU A 151 8.93 -23.15 40.80
CA GLU A 151 8.88 -24.57 41.14
C GLU A 151 7.42 -25.04 41.13
N TYR A 152 7.10 -25.94 40.19
CA TYR A 152 5.78 -26.55 40.02
C TYR A 152 5.88 -28.02 40.39
N LYS A 153 5.21 -28.44 41.48
CA LYS A 153 5.33 -29.79 42.04
C LYS A 153 3.96 -30.47 42.19
N ASN A 154 3.79 -31.62 41.54
CA ASN A 154 2.53 -32.38 41.57
C ASN A 154 1.32 -31.54 41.11
N ASP A 155 1.53 -30.67 40.13
CA ASP A 155 0.52 -29.78 39.56
C ASP A 155 -0.13 -30.37 38.30
N LYS A 156 -1.39 -30.01 38.07
CA LYS A 156 -2.19 -30.48 36.94
C LYS A 156 -2.63 -29.32 36.06
N PHE A 157 -2.31 -29.37 34.78
CA PHE A 157 -2.72 -28.40 33.77
C PHE A 157 -3.74 -29.08 32.86
N ILE A 158 -5.04 -28.82 33.06
CA ILE A 158 -6.12 -29.59 32.42
C ILE A 158 -7.03 -28.66 31.62
N GLY A 159 -7.19 -28.93 30.32
CA GLY A 159 -8.15 -28.24 29.45
C GLY A 159 -7.92 -26.74 29.34
N MET A 160 -6.68 -26.29 29.53
CA MET A 160 -6.30 -24.88 29.53
C MET A 160 -5.53 -24.50 28.26
N LYS A 161 -5.35 -23.19 28.06
CA LYS A 161 -4.52 -22.66 26.98
C LYS A 161 -3.42 -21.78 27.52
N PHE A 162 -2.23 -21.91 26.95
CA PHE A 162 -1.15 -20.94 27.11
C PHE A 162 -1.14 -20.01 25.89
N LYS A 163 -1.18 -18.70 26.11
CA LYS A 163 -0.98 -17.69 25.05
C LYS A 163 0.14 -16.75 25.45
N GLU A 164 1.24 -16.76 24.70
CA GLU A 164 2.42 -15.92 24.97
C GLU A 164 2.88 -16.04 26.43
N VAL A 165 3.09 -17.29 26.86
CA VAL A 165 3.58 -17.63 28.20
C VAL A 165 4.98 -18.21 28.08
N ARG A 166 5.91 -17.67 28.88
CA ARG A 166 7.29 -18.14 28.96
C ARG A 166 7.61 -18.63 30.37
N PHE A 167 8.21 -19.81 30.45
CA PHE A 167 8.79 -20.33 31.68
C PHE A 167 10.31 -20.31 31.53
N GLU A 168 11.00 -19.59 32.43
CA GLU A 168 12.45 -19.41 32.41
C GLU A 168 13.06 -19.99 33.70
N ASP A 169 14.11 -20.79 33.57
CA ASP A 169 14.87 -21.37 34.68
C ASP A 169 13.98 -22.06 35.75
N SER A 170 12.88 -22.67 35.31
CA SER A 170 11.83 -23.22 36.19
C SER A 170 11.89 -24.76 36.28
N LEU A 171 11.44 -25.31 37.41
CA LEU A 171 11.36 -26.74 37.70
C LEU A 171 9.90 -27.23 37.61
N PHE A 172 9.68 -28.29 36.85
CA PHE A 172 8.43 -29.04 36.82
C PHE A 172 8.70 -30.46 37.30
N GLU A 173 8.12 -30.85 38.43
CA GLU A 173 8.30 -32.18 39.02
C GLU A 173 6.94 -32.85 39.25
N GLU A 174 6.79 -34.05 38.69
CA GLU A 174 5.54 -34.85 38.82
C GLU A 174 4.28 -34.13 38.31
N CYS A 175 4.43 -33.24 37.32
CA CYS A 175 3.31 -32.51 36.73
C CYS A 175 2.51 -33.35 35.71
N TYR A 176 1.28 -32.93 35.45
CA TYR A 176 0.38 -33.57 34.49
C TYR A 176 -0.27 -32.54 33.56
N PHE A 177 -0.01 -32.63 32.25
CA PHE A 177 -0.59 -31.77 31.23
C PHE A 177 -1.60 -32.57 30.39
N GLU A 178 -2.86 -32.16 30.39
CA GLU A 178 -3.97 -32.82 29.69
C GLU A 178 -4.77 -31.82 28.86
N ASP A 179 -5.00 -32.13 27.58
CA ASP A 179 -5.80 -31.32 26.65
C ASP A 179 -5.29 -29.87 26.46
N VAL A 180 -4.02 -29.62 26.79
CA VAL A 180 -3.43 -28.28 26.71
C VAL A 180 -3.22 -27.85 25.25
N THR A 181 -3.47 -26.57 24.98
CA THR A 181 -3.08 -25.90 23.72
C THR A 181 -2.20 -24.69 24.01
N SER A 182 -1.27 -24.38 23.13
CA SER A 182 -0.19 -23.46 23.45
C SER A 182 0.24 -22.67 22.20
N SER A 183 0.12 -21.33 22.27
CA SER A 183 0.45 -20.39 21.20
C SER A 183 1.55 -19.43 21.66
N GLU A 184 2.61 -19.30 20.87
CA GLU A 184 3.82 -18.51 21.19
C GLU A 184 4.39 -18.75 22.61
N THR A 185 4.50 -20.02 22.98
CA THR A 185 4.81 -20.44 24.36
C THR A 185 6.05 -21.30 24.41
N PHE A 186 6.94 -20.97 25.35
CA PHE A 186 8.27 -21.55 25.40
C PHE A 186 8.68 -21.85 26.84
N PHE A 187 9.36 -22.98 26.99
CA PHE A 187 10.08 -23.36 28.20
C PHE A 187 11.56 -23.19 27.89
N GLU A 188 12.25 -22.33 28.63
CA GLU A 188 13.65 -21.97 28.42
C GLU A 188 14.48 -22.32 29.65
N ASN A 189 15.53 -23.11 29.48
CA ASN A 189 16.39 -23.62 30.56
C ASN A 189 15.64 -24.36 31.69
N CYS A 190 14.41 -24.82 31.44
CA CYS A 190 13.62 -25.50 32.46
C CYS A 190 14.09 -26.95 32.70
N THR A 191 13.91 -27.44 33.92
CA THR A 191 14.09 -28.85 34.25
C THR A 191 12.73 -29.50 34.46
N ILE A 192 12.42 -30.55 33.69
CA ILE A 192 11.11 -31.21 33.74
C ILE A 192 11.34 -32.68 34.04
N ILE A 193 10.79 -33.15 35.17
CA ILE A 193 11.04 -34.45 35.75
C ILE A 193 9.71 -35.18 35.95
N SER A 194 9.65 -36.45 35.54
CA SER A 194 8.52 -37.36 35.79
C SER A 194 7.16 -36.77 35.41
N THR A 195 7.12 -35.94 34.37
CA THR A 195 5.93 -35.21 33.92
C THR A 195 5.28 -35.93 32.75
N VAL A 196 3.95 -35.94 32.72
CA VAL A 196 3.16 -36.56 31.64
C VAL A 196 2.47 -35.50 30.81
N PHE A 197 2.60 -35.61 29.49
CA PHE A 197 1.92 -34.79 28.50
C PHE A 197 0.94 -35.66 27.72
N TYR A 198 -0.36 -35.42 27.89
CA TYR A 198 -1.44 -36.16 27.25
C TYR A 198 -2.31 -35.22 26.40
N ASN A 199 -2.45 -35.51 25.10
CA ASN A 199 -3.24 -34.71 24.18
C ASN A 199 -2.86 -33.21 24.17
N THR A 200 -1.56 -32.94 24.01
CA THR A 200 -1.02 -31.58 23.99
C THR A 200 -0.35 -31.26 22.66
N ASP A 201 -0.19 -29.96 22.38
CA ASP A 201 0.59 -29.41 21.25
C ASP A 201 1.98 -28.90 21.69
N LEU A 202 2.47 -29.40 22.83
CA LEU A 202 3.78 -29.09 23.40
C LEU A 202 4.86 -29.98 22.78
N TYR A 203 5.22 -29.67 21.54
CA TYR A 203 6.27 -30.40 20.83
C TYR A 203 7.67 -30.03 21.31
N LYS A 204 8.65 -30.85 20.92
CA LYS A 204 10.07 -30.70 21.28
C LYS A 204 10.66 -29.30 21.02
N HIS A 205 10.20 -28.58 19.99
CA HIS A 205 10.73 -27.24 19.67
C HIS A 205 10.34 -26.15 20.67
N LYS A 206 9.29 -26.37 21.48
CA LYS A 206 8.87 -25.45 22.55
C LYS A 206 9.71 -25.56 23.83
N PHE A 207 10.61 -26.54 23.89
CA PHE A 207 11.54 -26.75 25.00
C PHE A 207 12.96 -26.38 24.57
N ILE A 208 13.39 -25.16 24.88
CA ILE A 208 14.68 -24.60 24.50
C ILE A 208 15.66 -24.79 25.67
N ASN A 209 16.74 -25.55 25.44
CA ASN A 209 17.75 -25.87 26.46
C ASN A 209 17.19 -26.55 27.73
N CYS A 210 16.02 -27.19 27.65
CA CYS A 210 15.40 -27.85 28.79
C CYS A 210 15.99 -29.25 29.05
N ARG A 211 16.00 -29.66 30.33
CA ARG A 211 16.39 -31.01 30.75
C ARG A 211 15.14 -31.85 31.02
N LEU A 212 14.82 -32.76 30.10
CA LEU A 212 13.69 -33.69 30.20
C LEU A 212 14.15 -35.03 30.83
N ILE A 213 13.65 -35.41 32.01
CA ILE A 213 14.00 -36.64 32.73
C ILE A 213 12.74 -37.47 32.99
N ASN A 214 12.67 -38.71 32.48
CA ASN A 214 11.55 -39.65 32.69
C ASN A 214 10.15 -39.09 32.31
N ASN A 215 10.08 -38.22 31.28
CA ASN A 215 8.83 -37.66 30.82
C ASN A 215 8.12 -38.55 29.80
N THR A 216 6.79 -38.54 29.80
CA THR A 216 5.97 -39.34 28.89
C THR A 216 5.09 -38.44 28.03
N PHE A 217 5.16 -38.60 26.70
CA PHE A 217 4.30 -37.90 25.74
C PHE A 217 3.32 -38.90 25.12
N MET A 218 2.02 -38.62 25.20
CA MET A 218 0.94 -39.49 24.72
C MET A 218 -0.07 -38.70 23.90
N ASN A 219 -0.51 -39.28 22.77
CA ASN A 219 -1.54 -38.71 21.90
C ASN A 219 -1.27 -37.25 21.52
N GLU A 220 -0.07 -36.93 21.05
CA GLU A 220 0.22 -35.57 20.56
C GLU A 220 -0.83 -35.12 19.54
N LYS A 221 -1.32 -33.89 19.64
CA LYS A 221 -2.31 -33.38 18.67
C LYS A 221 -1.70 -33.43 17.27
N GLU A 222 -2.36 -34.08 16.32
CA GLU A 222 -1.89 -34.17 14.93
C GLU A 222 -2.45 -33.00 14.12
N GLY A 223 -1.56 -32.13 13.62
CA GLY A 223 -1.90 -31.05 12.69
C GLY A 223 -1.13 -29.76 12.98
N CYS A 224 -0.80 -29.00 11.92
CA CYS A 224 -0.49 -27.58 12.08
C CYS A 224 -1.79 -26.90 12.49
N HIS A 225 -2.01 -26.73 13.79
CA HIS A 225 -2.90 -25.69 14.25
C HIS A 225 -2.25 -24.38 13.79
N LEU A 226 -2.80 -23.79 12.73
CA LEU A 226 -2.63 -22.36 12.50
C LEU A 226 -3.14 -21.72 13.78
N ASP A 227 -2.22 -21.21 14.59
CA ASP A 227 -2.52 -20.26 15.64
C ASP A 227 -3.21 -19.10 14.91
N PHE A 228 -4.53 -19.12 14.87
CA PHE A 228 -5.28 -17.98 14.40
C PHE A 228 -5.03 -16.91 15.45
N GLU A 229 -4.12 -15.98 15.14
CA GLU A 229 -3.92 -14.68 15.79
C GLU A 229 -5.26 -13.92 15.77
N GLU A 230 -6.23 -14.33 16.59
CA GLU A 230 -7.64 -14.09 16.30
C GLU A 230 -8.12 -12.66 16.66
N ASP A 231 -7.31 -11.85 17.34
CA ASP A 231 -7.72 -10.50 17.78
C ASP A 231 -6.89 -9.33 17.18
N ASN A 232 -5.57 -9.43 17.09
CA ASN A 232 -4.72 -8.31 16.64
C ASN A 232 -4.69 -8.19 15.10
N ASP A 233 -4.63 -9.31 14.39
CA ASP A 233 -4.59 -9.33 12.93
C ASP A 233 -5.86 -8.75 12.31
N PHE A 234 -7.02 -9.05 12.90
CA PHE A 234 -8.30 -8.51 12.43
C PHE A 234 -8.28 -6.98 12.39
N LEU A 235 -7.67 -6.34 13.39
CA LEU A 235 -7.59 -4.88 13.44
C LEU A 235 -6.68 -4.34 12.33
N ILE A 236 -5.55 -4.98 12.05
CA ILE A 236 -4.63 -4.59 10.97
C ILE A 236 -5.31 -4.67 9.59
N TYR A 237 -6.06 -5.76 9.34
CA TYR A 237 -6.87 -5.89 8.14
C TYR A 237 -7.99 -4.85 8.07
N LEU A 238 -8.66 -4.59 9.21
CA LEU A 238 -9.70 -3.58 9.31
C LEU A 238 -9.17 -2.18 9.01
N VAL A 239 -7.99 -1.82 9.51
CA VAL A 239 -7.31 -0.55 9.23
C VAL A 239 -7.05 -0.39 7.74
N SER A 240 -6.47 -1.42 7.12
CA SER A 240 -6.18 -1.44 5.67
C SER A 240 -7.47 -1.33 4.84
N PHE A 241 -8.53 -2.00 5.28
CA PHE A 241 -9.85 -1.94 4.68
C PHE A 241 -10.49 -0.54 4.82
N LEU A 242 -10.48 0.06 6.01
CA LEU A 242 -11.03 1.39 6.27
C LEU A 242 -10.27 2.47 5.48
N GLY A 243 -8.94 2.36 5.42
CA GLY A 243 -8.11 3.21 4.58
C GLY A 243 -8.52 3.13 3.11
N SER A 244 -8.73 1.93 2.58
CA SER A 244 -9.20 1.71 1.20
C SER A 244 -10.64 2.20 0.98
N LEU A 245 -11.52 2.00 1.95
CA LEU A 245 -12.92 2.44 1.90
C LEU A 245 -13.02 3.97 1.86
N SER A 246 -12.13 4.67 2.57
CA SER A 246 -12.07 6.14 2.60
C SER A 246 -11.74 6.78 1.24
N VAL A 247 -11.16 6.01 0.31
CA VAL A 247 -10.84 6.45 -1.04
C VAL A 247 -12.11 6.67 -1.89
N LEU A 248 -13.17 5.89 -1.65
CA LEU A 248 -14.44 5.98 -2.39
C LEU A 248 -15.09 7.37 -2.33
N PRO A 249 -15.35 7.98 -1.15
CA PRO A 249 -15.90 9.32 -1.10
C PRO A 249 -14.97 10.34 -1.74
N GLY A 250 -13.64 10.19 -1.60
CA GLY A 250 -12.67 11.06 -2.26
C GLY A 250 -12.77 11.01 -3.78
N ASN A 251 -12.94 9.82 -4.36
CA ASN A 251 -13.18 9.64 -5.79
C ASN A 251 -14.46 10.34 -6.26
N ILE A 252 -15.58 10.17 -5.55
CA ILE A 252 -16.86 10.80 -5.88
C ILE A 252 -16.73 12.33 -5.82
N ILE A 253 -16.14 12.84 -4.75
CA ILE A 253 -15.90 14.28 -4.55
C ILE A 253 -15.03 14.84 -5.69
N SER A 254 -13.95 14.13 -6.05
CA SER A 254 -13.08 14.53 -7.14
C SER A 254 -13.84 14.58 -8.46
N ALA A 255 -14.64 13.56 -8.80
CA ALA A 255 -15.41 13.52 -10.04
C ALA A 255 -16.41 14.69 -10.14
N LEU A 256 -17.10 15.03 -9.05
CA LEU A 256 -18.11 16.11 -9.04
C LEU A 256 -17.51 17.52 -9.03
N LEU A 257 -16.34 17.70 -8.40
CA LEU A 257 -15.72 19.01 -8.23
C LEU A 257 -14.66 19.32 -9.29
N MET A 258 -14.13 18.33 -10.01
CA MET A 258 -13.07 18.53 -11.00
C MET A 258 -13.49 19.52 -12.09
N ASP A 259 -14.75 19.46 -12.50
CA ASP A 259 -15.29 20.32 -13.55
C ASP A 259 -15.72 21.71 -13.03
N LYS A 260 -15.95 21.86 -11.72
CA LYS A 260 -16.36 23.13 -11.10
C LYS A 260 -15.17 23.96 -10.61
N ILE A 261 -14.25 23.35 -9.88
CA ILE A 261 -13.15 24.01 -9.18
C ILE A 261 -11.93 24.21 -10.10
N GLY A 262 -11.78 23.36 -11.13
CA GLY A 262 -10.59 23.32 -12.01
C GLY A 262 -9.55 22.32 -11.50
N ARG A 263 -8.66 21.87 -12.39
CA ARG A 263 -7.74 20.76 -12.10
C ARG A 263 -6.69 21.17 -11.08
N ILE A 264 -6.06 22.32 -11.30
CA ILE A 264 -4.92 22.80 -10.49
C ILE A 264 -5.32 23.08 -9.05
N LYS A 265 -6.42 23.81 -8.87
CA LYS A 265 -6.94 24.13 -7.53
C LYS A 265 -7.32 22.87 -6.77
N MET A 266 -7.80 21.84 -7.50
CA MET A 266 -8.09 20.56 -6.86
C MET A 266 -6.81 19.84 -6.43
N ILE A 267 -5.77 19.75 -7.28
CA ILE A 267 -4.47 19.16 -6.91
C ILE A 267 -3.87 19.89 -5.71
N GLY A 268 -3.65 21.21 -5.83
CA GLY A 268 -3.03 21.99 -4.77
C GLY A 268 -3.84 21.98 -3.47
N GLY A 269 -5.16 22.18 -3.55
CA GLY A 269 -6.04 22.19 -2.38
C GLY A 269 -6.07 20.84 -1.65
N SER A 270 -6.22 19.75 -2.39
CA SER A 270 -6.25 18.41 -1.80
C SER A 270 -4.90 17.97 -1.23
N MET A 271 -3.78 18.30 -1.89
CA MET A 271 -2.43 18.05 -1.34
C MET A 271 -2.19 18.82 -0.05
N LEU A 272 -2.63 20.08 0.03
CA LEU A 272 -2.50 20.89 1.25
C LEU A 272 -3.39 20.38 2.39
N ILE A 273 -4.64 20.00 2.10
CA ILE A 273 -5.53 19.37 3.09
C ILE A 273 -4.91 18.06 3.59
N SER A 274 -4.37 17.24 2.69
CA SER A 274 -3.68 15.99 3.02
C SER A 274 -2.45 16.24 3.89
N ALA A 275 -1.68 17.30 3.62
CA ALA A 275 -0.53 17.69 4.43
C ALA A 275 -0.93 18.10 5.86
N VAL A 276 -2.06 18.79 6.01
CA VAL A 276 -2.63 19.16 7.32
C VAL A 276 -3.09 17.91 8.07
N CYS A 277 -3.84 17.01 7.43
CA CYS A 277 -4.22 15.72 8.03
C CYS A 277 -2.99 14.91 8.46
N CYS A 278 -1.96 14.87 7.62
CA CYS A 278 -0.69 14.22 7.93
C CYS A 278 -0.01 14.87 9.15
N PHE A 279 0.06 16.21 9.20
CA PHE A 279 0.66 16.91 10.34
C PHE A 279 -0.05 16.61 11.67
N PHE A 280 -1.38 16.51 11.67
CA PHE A 280 -2.14 16.17 12.87
C PHE A 280 -1.93 14.74 13.38
N LEU A 281 -1.38 13.82 12.56
CA LEU A 281 -0.95 12.50 13.04
C LEU A 281 0.13 12.59 14.12
N PHE A 282 0.90 13.69 14.14
CA PHE A 282 1.90 13.93 15.17
C PHE A 282 1.29 13.91 16.59
N PHE A 283 0.06 14.43 16.73
CA PHE A 283 -0.67 14.49 17.99
C PHE A 283 -1.56 13.26 18.25
N GLY A 284 -1.70 12.36 17.26
CA GLY A 284 -2.42 11.10 17.42
C GLY A 284 -1.62 10.14 18.30
N ASN A 285 -2.04 9.98 19.55
CA ASN A 285 -1.49 8.99 20.49
C ASN A 285 -2.45 7.81 20.73
N SER A 286 -3.65 7.86 20.15
CA SER A 286 -4.65 6.79 20.23
C SER A 286 -4.76 6.09 18.88
N GLU A 287 -4.90 4.77 18.89
CA GLU A 287 -5.13 3.95 17.69
C GLU A 287 -6.31 4.49 16.87
N SER A 288 -7.44 4.75 17.53
CA SER A 288 -8.65 5.31 16.90
C SER A 288 -8.44 6.67 16.25
N ALA A 289 -7.61 7.52 16.85
CA ALA A 289 -7.27 8.83 16.30
C ALA A 289 -6.38 8.69 15.06
N MET A 290 -5.40 7.76 15.09
CA MET A 290 -4.55 7.47 13.93
C MET A 290 -5.35 6.95 12.74
N ILE A 291 -6.29 6.03 12.98
CA ILE A 291 -7.19 5.50 11.94
C ILE A 291 -8.07 6.62 11.35
N GLY A 292 -8.63 7.49 12.20
CA GLY A 292 -9.44 8.62 11.75
C GLY A 292 -8.66 9.57 10.82
N TRP A 293 -7.43 9.93 11.21
CA TRP A 293 -6.56 10.79 10.41
C TRP A 293 -6.06 10.09 9.14
N GLN A 294 -5.80 8.78 9.17
CA GLN A 294 -5.48 7.98 7.99
C GLN A 294 -6.60 8.01 6.96
N CYS A 295 -7.85 7.79 7.39
CA CYS A 295 -9.00 7.84 6.48
C CYS A 295 -9.18 9.24 5.86
N LEU A 296 -9.00 10.30 6.64
CA LEU A 296 -9.04 11.68 6.12
C LEU A 296 -7.91 11.95 5.12
N PHE A 297 -6.70 11.48 5.43
CA PHE A 297 -5.55 11.59 4.55
C PHE A 297 -5.75 10.87 3.22
N CYS A 298 -6.18 9.60 3.25
CA CYS A 298 -6.40 8.79 2.05
C CYS A 298 -7.53 9.37 1.18
N GLY A 299 -8.65 9.77 1.80
CA GLY A 299 -9.78 10.38 1.12
C GLY A 299 -9.47 11.76 0.50
N ALA A 300 -8.64 12.57 1.15
CA ALA A 300 -8.19 13.84 0.58
C ALA A 300 -7.16 13.62 -0.53
N SER A 301 -6.20 12.71 -0.33
CA SER A 301 -5.09 12.47 -1.25
C SER A 301 -5.54 11.93 -2.61
N ILE A 302 -6.59 11.09 -2.64
CA ILE A 302 -7.06 10.54 -3.91
C ILE A 302 -7.62 11.61 -4.85
N ALA A 303 -8.20 12.69 -4.31
CA ALA A 303 -8.66 13.80 -5.14
C ALA A 303 -7.49 14.48 -5.86
N ALA A 304 -6.34 14.60 -5.20
CA ALA A 304 -5.10 15.08 -5.83
C ALA A 304 -4.66 14.13 -6.92
N TRP A 305 -4.68 12.82 -6.64
CA TRP A 305 -4.24 11.77 -7.55
C TRP A 305 -5.04 11.78 -8.86
N ASN A 306 -6.37 11.80 -8.76
CA ASN A 306 -7.26 11.83 -9.92
C ASN A 306 -7.06 13.09 -10.76
N ALA A 307 -6.92 14.25 -10.12
CA ALA A 307 -6.68 15.50 -10.83
C ALA A 307 -5.29 15.53 -11.48
N LEU A 308 -4.29 14.91 -10.86
CA LEU A 308 -2.94 14.78 -11.39
C LEU A 308 -2.89 13.83 -12.61
N ASP A 309 -3.66 12.74 -12.58
CA ASP A 309 -3.82 11.85 -13.73
C ASP A 309 -4.40 12.59 -14.94
N VAL A 310 -5.47 13.38 -14.70
CA VAL A 310 -6.16 14.12 -15.75
C VAL A 310 -5.30 15.25 -16.32
N ILE A 311 -4.67 16.07 -15.48
CA ILE A 311 -3.83 17.17 -15.97
C ILE A 311 -2.61 16.65 -16.76
N THR A 312 -2.08 15.47 -16.39
CA THR A 312 -0.95 14.84 -17.07
C THR A 312 -1.31 14.48 -18.52
N VAL A 313 -2.56 14.10 -18.82
CA VAL A 313 -2.97 13.80 -20.19
C VAL A 313 -3.50 15.02 -20.95
N GLU A 314 -3.97 16.05 -20.25
CA GLU A 314 -4.43 17.31 -20.84
C GLU A 314 -3.27 18.24 -21.27
N LEU A 315 -2.10 18.14 -20.62
CA LEU A 315 -0.93 18.99 -20.88
C LEU A 315 -0.14 18.63 -22.15
N TYR A 316 -0.29 17.41 -22.66
CA TYR A 316 0.48 16.90 -23.79
C TYR A 316 -0.41 16.63 -24.99
N PRO A 317 0.11 16.80 -26.23
CA PRO A 317 -0.67 16.52 -27.43
C PRO A 317 -1.07 15.04 -27.51
N THR A 318 -2.17 14.79 -28.23
CA THR A 318 -2.85 13.50 -28.28
C THR A 318 -1.93 12.34 -28.71
N ASP A 319 -0.93 12.60 -29.55
CA ASP A 319 0.03 11.60 -30.06
C ASP A 319 1.16 11.25 -29.08
N LYS A 320 1.40 12.09 -28.05
CA LYS A 320 2.50 11.91 -27.08
C LYS A 320 2.07 11.69 -25.63
N ARG A 321 0.80 11.97 -25.29
CA ARG A 321 0.28 11.87 -23.91
C ARG A 321 0.54 10.51 -23.22
N ALA A 322 0.48 9.41 -23.96
CA ALA A 322 0.73 8.08 -23.41
C ALA A 322 2.20 7.89 -22.96
N THR A 323 3.15 8.40 -23.76
CA THR A 323 4.58 8.36 -23.40
C THR A 323 4.86 9.24 -22.19
N ALA A 324 4.31 10.47 -22.17
CA ALA A 324 4.46 11.38 -21.03
C ALA A 324 3.90 10.79 -19.73
N PHE A 325 2.68 10.24 -19.79
CA PHE A 325 2.05 9.57 -18.65
C PHE A 325 2.88 8.37 -18.19
N GLY A 326 3.40 7.55 -19.12
CA GLY A 326 4.27 6.41 -18.80
C GLY A 326 5.55 6.81 -18.06
N ILE A 327 6.23 7.88 -18.49
CA ILE A 327 7.46 8.38 -17.84
C ILE A 327 7.15 8.89 -16.43
N LEU A 328 6.12 9.72 -16.29
CA LEU A 328 5.73 10.30 -15.01
C LEU A 328 5.23 9.25 -14.02
N ASN A 329 4.46 8.27 -14.49
CA ASN A 329 4.02 7.15 -13.68
C ASN A 329 5.21 6.23 -13.29
N GLY A 330 6.20 6.07 -14.18
CA GLY A 330 7.46 5.38 -13.84
C GLY A 330 8.20 6.08 -12.69
N LEU A 331 8.30 7.41 -12.74
CA LEU A 331 8.87 8.21 -11.64
C LEU A 331 8.04 8.11 -10.35
N CYS A 332 6.72 8.07 -10.45
CA CYS A 332 5.81 7.81 -9.33
C CYS A 332 6.12 6.47 -8.66
N LYS A 333 6.33 5.39 -9.42
CA LYS A 333 6.71 4.09 -8.86
C LYS A 333 8.07 4.12 -8.18
N PHE A 334 9.03 4.89 -8.70
CA PHE A 334 10.30 5.10 -8.01
C PHE A 334 10.11 5.84 -6.67
N GLY A 335 9.27 6.88 -6.65
CA GLY A 335 8.88 7.57 -5.41
C GLY A 335 8.18 6.65 -4.40
N ALA A 336 7.33 5.73 -4.87
CA ALA A 336 6.67 4.75 -4.01
C ALA A 336 7.66 3.77 -3.37
N ILE A 337 8.63 3.26 -4.14
CA ILE A 337 9.67 2.35 -3.62
C ILE A 337 10.52 3.05 -2.55
N LEU A 338 10.94 4.29 -2.83
CA LEU A 338 11.69 5.09 -1.86
C LEU A 338 10.86 5.41 -0.60
N GLY A 339 9.59 5.78 -0.78
CA GLY A 339 8.67 6.06 0.32
C GLY A 339 8.50 4.84 1.22
N ASN A 340 8.17 3.68 0.65
CA ASN A 340 8.01 2.46 1.43
C ASN A 340 9.29 2.10 2.18
N SER A 341 10.46 2.17 1.52
CA SER A 341 11.74 1.83 2.15
C SER A 341 12.11 2.78 3.30
N ILE A 342 11.94 4.09 3.11
CA ILE A 342 12.29 5.09 4.13
C ILE A 342 11.35 4.95 5.32
N PHE A 343 10.03 4.90 5.06
CA PHE A 343 9.02 4.97 6.11
C PHE A 343 8.97 3.68 6.94
N ALA A 344 9.12 2.51 6.31
CA ALA A 344 9.20 1.23 7.01
C ALA A 344 10.40 1.17 7.96
N SER A 345 11.54 1.77 7.58
CA SER A 345 12.76 1.78 8.40
C SER A 345 12.64 2.60 9.69
N PHE A 346 11.63 3.47 9.80
CA PHE A 346 11.40 4.33 10.98
C PHE A 346 10.31 3.82 11.92
N VAL A 347 9.62 2.72 11.57
CA VAL A 347 8.69 2.05 12.48
C VAL A 347 9.46 1.57 13.71
N GLY A 348 8.93 1.86 14.90
CA GLY A 348 9.59 1.56 16.18
C GLY A 348 10.74 2.49 16.59
N ILE A 349 11.20 3.41 15.72
CA ILE A 349 12.25 4.39 16.05
C ILE A 349 11.63 5.76 16.35
N THR A 350 10.97 6.36 15.37
CA THR A 350 10.27 7.65 15.55
C THR A 350 9.11 7.80 14.58
N LYS A 351 7.95 8.26 15.06
CA LYS A 351 6.84 8.69 14.19
C LYS A 351 7.06 10.06 13.54
N VAL A 352 7.94 10.88 14.12
CA VAL A 352 8.11 12.30 13.75
C VAL A 352 8.69 12.47 12.35
N VAL A 353 9.73 11.69 12.02
CA VAL A 353 10.44 11.82 10.75
C VAL A 353 9.54 11.48 9.55
N PRO A 354 8.84 10.33 9.50
CA PRO A 354 7.90 10.02 8.42
C PRO A 354 6.81 11.08 8.23
N ILE A 355 6.22 11.56 9.33
CA ILE A 355 5.12 12.54 9.30
C ILE A 355 5.59 13.89 8.75
N LEU A 356 6.70 14.43 9.26
CA LEU A 356 7.21 15.72 8.81
C LEU A 356 7.74 15.65 7.36
N LEU A 357 8.37 14.54 6.99
CA LEU A 357 8.82 14.33 5.61
C LEU A 357 7.64 14.28 4.64
N ALA A 358 6.60 13.51 4.94
CA ALA A 358 5.40 13.45 4.10
C ALA A 358 4.65 14.80 4.06
N SER A 359 4.44 15.44 5.21
CA SER A 359 3.74 16.73 5.26
C SER A 359 4.50 17.81 4.48
N SER A 360 5.82 17.93 4.66
CA SER A 360 6.64 18.89 3.91
C SER A 360 6.69 18.60 2.41
N ALA A 361 6.78 17.33 2.02
CA ALA A 361 6.71 16.92 0.61
C ALA A 361 5.36 17.28 -0.02
N LEU A 362 4.24 17.03 0.68
CA LEU A 362 2.90 17.39 0.20
C LEU A 362 2.68 18.90 0.12
N VAL A 363 3.19 19.68 1.08
CA VAL A 363 3.14 21.15 1.00
C VAL A 363 3.96 21.65 -0.18
N GLY A 364 5.20 21.16 -0.34
CA GLY A 364 6.07 21.54 -1.45
C GLY A 364 5.47 21.18 -2.81
N GLY A 365 4.97 19.96 -2.95
CA GLY A 365 4.27 19.48 -4.15
C GLY A 365 2.98 20.25 -4.42
N GLY A 366 2.15 20.50 -3.40
CA GLY A 366 0.89 21.23 -3.53
C GLY A 366 1.10 22.69 -3.94
N LEU A 367 2.07 23.39 -3.34
CA LEU A 367 2.43 24.76 -3.72
C LEU A 367 3.00 24.84 -5.14
N LEU A 368 3.80 23.85 -5.54
CA LEU A 368 4.32 23.76 -6.90
C LEU A 368 3.21 23.45 -7.91
N ALA A 369 2.25 22.59 -7.55
CA ALA A 369 1.10 22.27 -8.40
C ALA A 369 0.27 23.51 -8.71
N LEU A 370 0.11 24.45 -7.77
CA LEU A 370 -0.58 25.73 -7.99
C LEU A 370 0.10 26.65 -9.02
N ARG A 371 1.35 26.37 -9.40
CA ARG A 371 2.11 27.11 -10.43
C ARG A 371 1.99 26.49 -11.82
N LEU A 372 1.33 25.34 -11.97
CA LEU A 372 1.08 24.73 -13.27
C LEU A 372 0.15 25.61 -14.14
N PRO A 373 0.18 25.46 -15.47
CA PRO A 373 -0.75 26.19 -16.35
C PRO A 373 -2.12 25.51 -16.39
N GLU A 374 -3.20 26.28 -16.22
CA GLU A 374 -4.58 25.75 -16.18
C GLU A 374 -5.05 25.30 -17.56
N THR A 375 -5.58 24.07 -17.63
CA THR A 375 -6.00 23.39 -18.88
C THR A 375 -7.51 23.46 -19.15
N ARG A 376 -8.32 23.94 -18.20
CA ARG A 376 -9.80 23.89 -18.22
C ARG A 376 -10.46 24.47 -19.49
N GLU A 377 -9.85 25.45 -20.14
CA GLU A 377 -10.41 26.13 -21.33
C GLU A 377 -9.59 25.93 -22.60
N GLN A 378 -8.54 25.10 -22.55
CA GLN A 378 -7.73 24.82 -23.73
C GLN A 378 -8.35 23.68 -24.54
N VAL A 379 -8.56 23.92 -25.84
CA VAL A 379 -8.95 22.87 -26.77
C VAL A 379 -7.81 21.86 -26.85
N LEU A 380 -8.10 20.60 -26.48
CA LEU A 380 -7.15 19.50 -26.59
C LEU A 380 -6.67 19.39 -28.05
N MET A 381 -5.35 19.52 -28.27
CA MET A 381 -4.73 19.48 -29.60
C MET A 381 -4.39 18.06 -30.08
#